data_AF-A0A6P3XZ50-F1
#
_entry.id   AF-A0A6P3XZ50-F1
#
_cell.length_a   1.000
_cell.length_b   1.000
_cell.length_c   1.000
_cell.angle_alpha   90.00
_cell.angle_beta   90.00
_cell.angle_gamma   90.00
#
_symmetry.space_group_name_H-M   'P 1'
#
loop_
_entity.id
_entity.type
_entity.pdbx_description
1 polymer ?
#
loop_
_entity_poly.entity_id
_entity_poly.type
_entity_poly.pdbx_seq_one_letter_code
_entity_poly.pdbx_strand_id
1 'polypeptide(L)'
;MQVFLNTLVICCLGFLVMISKSIADAAYQSLWYNMTPKNNKNILFIIMRSQKQLSLTAGGMANLSLETFVSIIKASASYISVLNAMY
;
A
#
# COMPACT_ATOMS: atom_id res chain seq x y z
N MET A 1 24.30 1.64 2.80
CA MET A 1 23.38 1.91 3.94
C MET A 1 22.14 2.70 3.54
N GLN A 2 22.24 3.80 2.79
CA GLN A 2 21.08 4.63 2.37
C GLN A 2 19.99 3.86 1.60
N VAL A 3 20.40 3.01 0.65
CA VAL A 3 19.47 2.30 -0.25
C VAL A 3 18.60 1.29 0.51
N PHE A 4 19.19 0.54 1.45
CA PHE A 4 18.46 -0.44 2.28
C PHE A 4 17.41 0.21 3.17
N LEU A 5 17.73 1.37 3.78
CA LEU A 5 16.76 2.13 4.57
C LEU A 5 15.60 2.62 3.71
N ASN A 6 15.88 3.14 2.51
CA ASN A 6 14.83 3.55 1.58
C ASN A 6 13.96 2.37 1.15
N THR A 7 14.56 1.22 0.83
CA THR A 7 13.80 0.00 0.49
C THR A 7 12.95 -0.49 1.65
N LEU A 8 13.46 -0.47 2.89
CA LEU A 8 12.71 -0.82 4.10
C LEU A 8 11.52 0.12 4.35
N VAL A 9 11.74 1.43 4.23
CA VAL A 9 10.68 2.44 4.40
C VAL A 9 9.59 2.26 3.36
N ILE A 10 9.96 2.05 2.09
CA ILE A 10 8.99 1.83 1.01
C ILE A 10 8.23 0.51 1.19
N CYS A 11 8.91 -0.56 1.63
CA CYS A 11 8.28 -1.84 1.93
C CYS A 11 7.24 -1.72 3.06
N CYS A 12 7.59 -1.06 4.17
CA CYS A 12 6.67 -0.80 5.28
C CYS A 12 5.46 0.04 4.83
N LEU A 13 5.67 1.05 3.98
CA LEU A 13 4.59 1.85 3.41
C LEU A 13 3.65 1.00 2.55
N GLY A 14 4.19 0.16 1.67
CA GLY A 14 3.39 -0.76 0.85
C GLY A 14 2.58 -1.76 1.68
N PHE A 15 3.19 -2.33 2.72
CA PHE A 15 2.55 -3.26 3.63
C PHE A 15 1.39 -2.61 4.42
N LEU A 16 1.60 -1.39 4.95
CA LEU A 16 0.55 -0.63 5.62
C LEU A 16 -0.63 -0.29 4.71
N VAL A 17 -0.36 0.02 3.44
CA VAL A 17 -1.42 0.26 2.44
C VAL A 17 -2.22 -1.02 2.15
N MET A 18 -1.54 -2.16 2.02
CA MET A 18 -2.21 -3.45 1.80
C MET A 18 -3.12 -3.82 3.00
N ILE A 19 -2.62 -3.66 4.23
CA ILE A 19 -3.41 -3.87 5.45
C ILE A 19 -4.59 -2.90 5.53
N SER A 20 -4.39 -1.63 5.19
CA SER A 20 -5.48 -0.63 5.22
C SER A 20 -6.60 -1.03 4.24
N LYS A 21 -6.24 -1.55 3.06
CA LYS A 21 -7.21 -2.05 2.08
C LYS A 21 -7.97 -3.27 2.58
N SER A 22 -7.28 -4.24 3.20
CA SER A 22 -7.95 -5.43 3.73
C SER A 22 -8.86 -5.10 4.92
N ILE A 23 -8.47 -4.16 5.77
CA ILE A 23 -9.32 -3.65 6.86
C ILE A 23 -10.57 -2.96 6.30
N ALA A 24 -10.43 -2.17 5.22
CA ALA A 24 -11.58 -1.53 4.58
C ALA A 24 -12.57 -2.55 4.01
N ASP A 25 -12.04 -3.61 3.38
CA ASP A 25 -12.84 -4.70 2.81
C ASP A 25 -13.56 -5.50 3.91
N ALA A 26 -12.84 -5.87 4.98
CA ALA A 26 -13.41 -6.55 6.13
C ALA A 26 -14.48 -5.68 6.85
N ALA A 27 -14.24 -4.37 6.96
CA ALA A 27 -15.21 -3.43 7.51
C ALA A 27 -16.45 -3.30 6.62
N TYR A 28 -16.29 -3.35 5.30
CA TYR A 28 -17.41 -3.36 4.34
C TYR A 28 -18.22 -4.65 4.40
N GLN A 29 -17.56 -5.80 4.57
CA GLN A 29 -18.20 -7.10 4.75
C GLN A 29 -18.83 -7.30 6.13
N SER A 30 -18.52 -6.44 7.10
CA SER A 30 -19.22 -6.45 8.38
C SER A 30 -20.71 -6.13 8.17
N LEU A 31 -21.62 -6.69 8.98
CA LEU A 31 -23.06 -6.35 8.94
C LEU A 31 -23.33 -4.94 9.48
N TRP A 32 -22.65 -3.92 8.94
CA TRP A 32 -22.70 -2.51 9.36
C TRP A 32 -24.12 -1.94 9.29
N TYR A 33 -24.95 -2.45 8.38
CA TYR A 33 -26.36 -2.10 8.22
C TYR A 33 -27.24 -2.60 9.37
N ASN A 34 -26.80 -3.59 10.16
CA ASN A 34 -27.52 -4.12 11.31
C ASN A 34 -26.96 -3.60 12.65
N MET A 35 -25.96 -2.71 12.61
CA MET A 35 -25.36 -2.13 13.81
C MET A 35 -26.03 -0.81 14.23
N THR A 36 -25.90 -0.47 15.51
CA THR A 36 -26.33 0.82 16.09
C THR A 36 -25.83 2.00 15.23
N PRO A 37 -26.65 3.03 14.98
CA PRO A 37 -26.31 4.15 14.08
C PRO A 37 -25.01 4.89 14.45
N LYS A 38 -24.60 4.84 15.71
CA LYS A 38 -23.33 5.40 16.18
C LYS A 38 -22.11 4.63 15.64
N ASN A 39 -22.20 3.30 15.59
CA ASN A 39 -21.14 2.42 15.10
C ASN A 39 -21.06 2.43 13.57
N ASN A 40 -22.21 2.54 12.89
CA ASN A 40 -22.27 2.66 11.44
C ASN A 40 -21.48 3.89 10.93
N LYS A 41 -21.66 5.06 11.56
CA LYS A 41 -20.88 6.27 11.22
C LYS A 41 -19.37 6.05 11.39
N ASN A 42 -18.95 5.38 12.46
CA ASN A 42 -17.54 5.06 12.68
C ASN A 42 -16.97 4.13 11.59
N ILE A 43 -17.71 3.10 11.20
CA ILE A 43 -17.29 2.18 10.12
C ILE A 43 -17.20 2.92 8.79
N LEU A 44 -18.16 3.78 8.48
CA LEU A 44 -18.14 4.61 7.27
C LEU A 44 -16.90 5.53 7.23
N PHE A 45 -16.55 6.14 8.37
CA PHE A 45 -15.34 6.95 8.51
C PHE A 45 -14.06 6.12 8.30
N ILE A 46 -14.00 4.90 8.84
CA ILE A 46 -12.86 3.99 8.69
C ILE A 46 -12.70 3.58 7.21
N ILE A 47 -13.80 3.24 6.53
CA ILE A 47 -13.79 2.88 5.10
C ILE A 47 -13.35 4.08 4.25
N MET A 48 -13.92 5.27 4.46
CA MET A 48 -13.53 6.49 3.73
C MET A 48 -12.06 6.85 3.93
N ARG A 49 -11.54 6.72 5.15
CA ARG A 49 -10.13 7.00 5.47
C ARG A 49 -9.19 5.98 4.84
N SER A 50 -9.58 4.70 4.83
CA SER A 50 -8.75 3.61 4.31
C SER A 50 -8.75 3.54 2.78
N GLN A 51 -9.80 4.06 2.13
CA GLN A 51 -9.85 4.22 0.66
C GLN A 51 -9.04 5.41 0.15
N LYS A 52 -8.66 6.35 1.02
CA LYS A 52 -7.78 7.45 0.64
C LYS A 52 -6.38 6.88 0.43
N GLN A 53 -6.13 6.44 -0.81
CA GLN A 53 -4.82 5.98 -1.25
C GLN A 53 -3.80 7.03 -0.82
N LEU A 54 -2.81 6.60 -0.03
CA LEU A 54 -1.71 7.43 0.40
C LEU A 54 -0.87 7.73 -0.86
N SER A 55 -1.37 8.64 -1.70
CA SER A 55 -0.66 9.21 -2.84
C SER A 55 0.44 10.09 -2.26
N LEU A 56 1.53 9.44 -1.86
CA LEU A 56 2.78 10.08 -1.52
C LEU A 56 3.36 10.60 -2.84
N THR A 57 2.99 11.82 -3.18
CA THR A 57 3.58 12.54 -4.31
C THR A 57 5.01 12.92 -3.91
N ALA A 58 6.00 12.15 -4.36
CA ALA A 58 7.39 12.57 -4.22
C ALA A 58 7.67 13.71 -5.23
N GLY A 59 7.82 14.93 -4.72
CA GLY A 59 8.36 16.07 -5.48
C GLY A 59 7.55 16.50 -6.70
N GLY A 60 6.24 16.23 -6.76
CA GLY A 60 5.37 16.67 -7.85
C GLY A 60 5.50 15.90 -9.18
N MET A 61 6.37 14.88 -9.28
CA MET A 61 6.68 14.22 -10.56
C MET A 61 6.15 12.79 -10.70
N ALA A 62 5.89 12.06 -9.61
CA ALA A 62 5.35 10.72 -9.70
C ALA A 62 4.40 10.43 -8.54
N ASN A 63 3.19 9.98 -8.87
CA ASN A 63 2.32 9.32 -7.91
C ASN A 63 3.05 8.02 -7.52
N LEU A 64 3.60 7.95 -6.30
CA LEU A 64 4.20 6.71 -5.80
C LEU A 64 3.08 5.71 -5.53
N SER A 65 2.56 5.11 -6.59
CA SER A 65 1.60 4.01 -6.50
C SER A 65 2.35 2.71 -6.22
N LEU A 66 1.63 1.75 -5.62
CA LEU A 66 2.10 0.38 -5.41
C LEU A 66 2.66 -0.23 -6.71
N GLU A 67 2.09 0.14 -7.86
CA GLU A 67 2.45 -0.39 -9.18
C GLU A 67 3.85 0.05 -9.62
N THR A 68 4.19 1.33 -9.38
CA THR A 68 5.53 1.86 -9.67
C THR A 68 6.58 1.16 -8.81
N PHE A 69 6.27 0.88 -7.55
CA PHE A 69 7.16 0.13 -6.65
C PHE A 69 7.36 -1.32 -7.09
N VAL A 70 6.28 -2.03 -7.40
CA VAL A 70 6.36 -3.41 -7.92
C VAL A 70 7.20 -3.46 -9.19
N SER A 71 7.07 -2.45 -10.06
CA SER A 71 7.87 -2.33 -11.28
C SER A 71 9.36 -2.14 -10.98
N ILE A 72 9.72 -1.32 -9.99
CA ILE A 72 11.12 -1.11 -9.57
C ILE A 72 11.72 -2.40 -8.99
N ILE A 73 10.99 -3.12 -8.13
CA ILE A 73 11.45 -4.41 -7.58
C ILE A 73 11.63 -5.43 -8.70
N LYS A 74 10.66 -5.53 -9.61
CA LYS A 74 10.72 -6.47 -10.73
C LYS A 74 11.91 -6.18 -11.65
N ALA A 75 12.17 -4.89 -11.94
CA ALA A 75 13.34 -4.49 -12.70
C ALA A 75 14.64 -4.85 -11.97
N SER A 76 14.74 -4.54 -10.67
CA SER A 76 15.90 -4.86 -9.84
C SER A 76 16.18 -6.37 -9.79
N ALA A 77 15.15 -7.18 -9.58
CA ALA A 77 15.24 -8.64 -9.60
C ALA A 77 15.65 -9.17 -10.98
N SER A 78 15.13 -8.59 -12.06
CA SER A 78 15.53 -8.93 -13.44
C SER A 78 17.01 -8.66 -13.66
N TYR A 79 17.52 -7.50 -13.23
CA TYR A 79 18.95 -7.18 -13.33
C TYR A 79 19.82 -8.17 -12.55
N ILE A 80 19.43 -8.52 -11.32
CA ILE A 80 20.14 -9.52 -10.50
C ILE A 80 20.12 -10.89 -11.19
N SER A 81 18.96 -11.29 -11.75
CA SER A 81 18.83 -12.58 -12.44
C SER A 81 19.71 -12.67 -13.68
N VAL A 82 19.85 -11.59 -14.45
CA VAL A 82 20.76 -11.54 -15.60
C VAL A 82 22.22 -11.62 -15.14
N LEU A 83 22.59 -10.88 -14.10
CA LEU A 83 23.93 -10.95 -13.52
C LEU A 83 24.28 -12.37 -13.03
N ASN A 84 23.34 -13.04 -12.37
CA ASN A 84 23.50 -14.42 -11.90
C ASN A 84 23.48 -15.47 -13.03
N ALA A 85 22.95 -15.14 -14.21
CA ALA A 85 23.00 -16.03 -15.37
C ALA A 85 24.30 -15.88 -16.17
N MET A 86 24.96 -14.72 -16.06
CA MET A 86 26.20 -14.40 -16.75
C MET A 86 27.46 -14.77 -15.94
N TYR A 87 27.32 -14.92 -14.63
CA TYR A 87 28.38 -15.37 -13.70
C TYR A 87 28.05 -16.76 -13.18
#